data_AF-A0A0T5ZP53-F1
#
_entry.id   AF-A0A0T5ZP53-F1
#
_cell.length_a   1.000
_cell.length_b   1.000
_cell.length_c   1.000
_cell.angle_alpha   90.00
_cell.angle_beta   90.00
_cell.angle_gamma   90.00
#
_symmetry.space_group_name_H-M   'P 1'
#
loop_
_entity.id
_entity.type
_entity.pdbx_description
1 polymer ?
#
loop_
_entity_poly.entity_id
_entity_poly.type
_entity_poly.pdbx_seq_one_letter_code
_entity_poly.pdbx_strand_id
1 'polypeptide(L)'
;MAAEAIALVLLAGAGLPRLGGDATGAIYLALVLFFAAWATQAIDAHRRAVEGGAAGGGAILLLALLPVAVVVFTGFWLVGGASATPAATLERFVGAWRDDRPADGERLLLQPAGPAALAVEWRRADAIIHDRIVVLAATLGVGPGLHPDDPFADLEFRLVDRADGDPGERAVAEVLIVRQVVARSSFLGLFPTAVQDTQVLERLGEVRLRAVRLDLSGTISAWPPTRVWRVESLELHPPVGVKDP
;
A
#
# COMPACT_ATOMS: atom_id res chain seq x y z
N MET A 1 -3.61 -6.94 33.71
CA MET A 1 -4.05 -5.56 34.03
C MET A 1 -3.09 -4.50 33.48
N ALA A 2 -1.93 -4.20 34.09
CA ALA A 2 -1.05 -3.13 33.59
C ALA A 2 -0.40 -3.46 32.22
N ALA A 3 0.01 -4.71 31.99
CA ALA A 3 0.63 -5.14 30.74
C ALA A 3 -0.33 -5.13 29.54
N GLU A 4 -1.62 -5.48 29.74
CA GLU A 4 -2.64 -5.46 28.69
C GLU A 4 -3.04 -4.03 28.30
N ALA A 5 -3.13 -3.13 29.27
CA ALA A 5 -3.36 -1.70 29.00
C ALA A 5 -2.18 -1.08 28.23
N ILE A 6 -0.95 -1.45 28.57
CA ILE A 6 0.25 -1.02 27.84
C ILE A 6 0.27 -1.61 26.43
N ALA A 7 -0.11 -2.88 26.24
CA ALA A 7 -0.21 -3.49 24.92
C ALA A 7 -1.27 -2.81 24.05
N LEU A 8 -2.44 -2.47 24.60
CA LEU A 8 -3.49 -1.71 23.90
C LEU A 8 -3.03 -0.30 23.51
N VAL A 9 -2.31 0.40 24.39
CA VAL A 9 -1.76 1.73 24.11
C VAL A 9 -0.65 1.68 23.07
N LEU A 10 0.24 0.68 23.13
CA LEU A 10 1.29 0.48 22.13
C LEU A 10 0.70 0.09 20.76
N LEU A 11 -0.36 -0.70 20.73
CA LEU A 11 -1.05 -1.09 19.49
C LEU A 11 -1.81 0.11 18.88
N ALA A 12 -2.49 0.91 19.70
CA ALA A 12 -3.15 2.14 19.27
C ALA A 12 -2.14 3.19 18.77
N GLY A 13 -1.00 3.33 19.46
CA GLY A 13 0.10 4.22 19.07
C GLY A 13 0.80 3.78 17.77
N ALA A 14 0.91 2.48 17.51
CA ALA A 14 1.50 1.94 16.29
C ALA A 14 0.57 2.04 15.06
N GLY A 15 -0.74 2.09 15.27
CA GLY A 15 -1.74 2.24 14.20
C GLY A 15 -1.92 3.68 13.71
N LEU A 16 -1.78 4.66 14.61
CA LEU A 16 -2.01 6.09 14.34
C LEU A 16 -1.22 6.66 13.14
N PRO A 17 0.08 6.35 12.95
CA PRO A 17 0.87 6.90 11.84
C PRO A 17 0.54 6.28 10.47
N ARG A 18 -0.21 5.16 10.43
CA ARG A 18 -0.56 4.44 9.19
C ARG A 18 -1.96 4.76 8.66
N LEU A 19 -2.71 5.56 9.40
CA LEU A 19 -4.06 5.96 9.04
C LEU A 19 -3.96 7.27 8.26
N GLY A 20 -3.84 7.16 6.93
CA GLY A 20 -4.05 8.28 6.01
C GLY A 20 -5.40 8.96 6.32
N GLY A 21 -5.46 10.28 6.12
CA GLY A 21 -6.45 11.22 6.69
C GLY A 21 -7.94 11.07 6.33
N ASP A 22 -8.43 9.86 6.07
CA ASP A 22 -9.83 9.54 5.82
C ASP A 22 -10.52 8.91 7.05
N ALA A 23 -11.86 8.81 6.98
CA ALA A 23 -12.80 8.28 7.98
C ALA A 23 -12.40 6.94 8.65
N THR A 24 -11.51 6.19 8.02
CA THR A 24 -10.90 4.95 8.51
C THR A 24 -10.19 5.13 9.86
N GLY A 25 -9.51 6.26 10.07
CA GLY A 25 -8.85 6.56 11.35
C GLY A 25 -9.85 6.83 12.49
N ALA A 26 -10.96 7.49 12.17
CA ALA A 26 -12.04 7.74 13.13
C ALA A 26 -12.73 6.43 13.56
N ILE A 27 -12.94 5.49 12.62
CA ILE A 27 -13.51 4.16 12.92
C ILE A 27 -12.56 3.37 13.83
N TYR A 28 -11.25 3.38 13.55
CA TYR A 28 -10.27 2.71 14.41
C TYR A 28 -10.30 3.26 15.84
N LEU A 29 -10.26 4.59 16.00
CA LEU A 29 -10.35 5.23 17.32
C LEU A 29 -11.66 4.92 18.03
N ALA A 30 -12.80 4.97 17.32
CA ALA A 30 -14.09 4.60 17.87
C ALA A 30 -14.12 3.14 18.37
N LEU A 31 -13.47 2.22 17.65
CA LEU A 31 -13.37 0.82 18.02
C LEU A 31 -12.48 0.61 19.25
N VAL A 32 -11.34 1.31 19.34
CA VAL A 32 -10.47 1.29 20.52
C VAL A 32 -11.23 1.79 21.76
N LEU A 33 -11.96 2.89 21.62
CA LEU A 33 -12.81 3.42 22.69
C LEU A 33 -13.93 2.46 23.08
N PHE A 34 -14.55 1.79 22.10
CA PHE A 34 -15.55 0.77 22.34
C PHE A 34 -14.99 -0.41 23.15
N PHE A 35 -13.81 -0.93 22.78
CA PHE A 35 -13.17 -2.02 23.53
C PHE A 35 -12.78 -1.59 24.94
N ALA A 36 -12.29 -0.37 25.12
CA ALA A 36 -11.97 0.17 26.45
C ALA A 36 -13.21 0.31 27.33
N ALA A 37 -14.31 0.84 26.78
CA ALA A 37 -15.59 0.96 27.47
C ALA A 37 -16.16 -0.42 27.84
N TRP A 38 -16.13 -1.36 26.89
CA TRP A 38 -16.60 -2.74 27.09
C TRP A 38 -15.78 -3.47 28.17
N ALA A 39 -14.44 -3.36 28.14
CA ALA A 39 -13.58 -3.96 29.13
C ALA A 39 -13.85 -3.39 30.53
N THR A 40 -14.09 -2.08 30.63
CA THR A 40 -14.45 -1.41 31.88
C THR A 40 -15.77 -1.94 32.42
N GLN A 41 -16.80 -2.09 31.57
CA GLN A 41 -18.09 -2.66 31.93
C GLN A 41 -17.97 -4.12 32.39
N ALA A 42 -17.14 -4.93 31.69
CA ALA A 42 -16.93 -6.33 32.04
C ALA A 42 -16.22 -6.49 33.41
N ILE A 43 -15.24 -5.64 33.71
CA ILE A 43 -14.52 -5.63 35.00
C ILE A 43 -15.47 -5.21 36.13
N ASP A 44 -16.26 -4.15 35.93
CA ASP A 44 -17.22 -3.64 36.91
C ASP A 44 -18.33 -4.66 37.19
N ALA A 45 -18.89 -5.29 36.14
CA ALA A 45 -19.85 -6.38 36.28
C ALA A 45 -19.27 -7.60 36.99
N HIS A 46 -18.01 -7.97 36.71
CA HIS A 46 -17.32 -9.07 37.40
C HIS A 46 -17.13 -8.77 38.89
N ARG A 47 -16.69 -7.56 39.25
CA ARG A 47 -16.52 -7.14 40.65
C ARG A 47 -17.84 -7.23 41.42
N ARG A 48 -18.93 -6.67 40.87
CA ARG A 48 -20.26 -6.74 41.49
C ARG A 48 -20.78 -8.18 41.60
N ALA A 49 -20.52 -9.02 40.60
CA ALA A 49 -20.95 -10.43 40.64
C ALA A 49 -20.19 -11.23 41.71
N VAL A 50 -18.90 -10.99 41.89
CA VAL A 50 -18.07 -11.62 42.95
C VAL A 50 -18.46 -11.10 44.33
N GLU A 51 -18.68 -9.79 44.48
CA GLU A 51 -19.22 -9.18 45.71
C GLU A 51 -20.60 -9.73 46.08
N GLY A 52 -21.42 -10.07 45.07
CA GLY A 52 -22.74 -10.72 45.22
C GLY A 52 -22.70 -12.24 45.41
N GLY A 53 -21.53 -12.87 45.50
CA GLY A 53 -21.37 -14.30 45.79
C GLY A 53 -21.49 -15.26 44.58
N ALA A 54 -21.46 -14.74 43.35
CA ALA A 54 -21.51 -15.58 42.14
C ALA A 54 -20.17 -16.28 41.87
N ALA A 55 -20.21 -17.52 41.37
CA ALA A 55 -19.02 -18.23 40.89
C ALA A 55 -18.45 -17.51 39.64
N GLY A 56 -17.29 -16.87 39.79
CA GLY A 56 -16.72 -15.87 38.87
C GLY A 56 -16.21 -16.37 37.50
N GLY A 57 -16.87 -17.32 36.84
CA GLY A 57 -16.35 -17.95 35.61
C GLY A 57 -16.64 -17.19 34.30
N GLY A 58 -17.86 -16.72 34.09
CA GLY A 58 -18.30 -16.23 32.77
C GLY A 58 -17.68 -14.91 32.30
N ALA A 59 -17.50 -13.95 33.23
CA ALA A 59 -16.93 -12.64 32.90
C ALA A 59 -15.41 -12.70 32.64
N ILE A 60 -14.70 -13.61 33.31
CA ILE A 60 -13.26 -13.85 33.07
C ILE A 60 -13.05 -14.46 31.68
N LEU A 61 -13.93 -15.38 31.26
CA LEU A 61 -13.90 -15.97 29.91
C LEU A 61 -14.08 -14.92 28.80
N LEU A 62 -14.98 -13.94 28.99
CA LEU A 62 -15.15 -12.83 28.05
C LEU A 62 -13.94 -11.90 28.04
N LEU A 63 -13.37 -11.56 29.21
CA LEU A 63 -12.13 -10.77 29.31
C LEU A 63 -10.95 -11.47 28.63
N ALA A 64 -10.85 -12.80 28.74
CA ALA A 64 -9.82 -13.59 28.07
C ALA A 64 -9.94 -13.60 26.54
N LEU A 65 -11.11 -13.28 25.98
CA LEU A 65 -11.32 -13.16 24.53
C LEU A 65 -10.96 -11.78 23.99
N LEU A 66 -10.79 -10.76 24.85
CA LEU A 66 -10.45 -9.40 24.42
C LEU A 66 -9.12 -9.33 23.63
N PRO A 67 -8.03 -9.99 24.04
CA PRO A 67 -6.79 -10.01 23.26
C PRO A 67 -6.97 -10.68 21.89
N VAL A 68 -7.77 -11.74 21.82
CA VAL A 68 -8.08 -12.44 20.56
C VAL A 68 -8.86 -11.52 19.62
N ALA A 69 -9.88 -10.83 20.13
CA ALA A 69 -10.64 -9.86 19.36
C ALA A 69 -9.72 -8.74 18.85
N VAL A 70 -8.90 -8.15 19.73
CA VAL A 70 -7.96 -7.08 19.35
C VAL A 70 -6.97 -7.55 18.28
N VAL A 71 -6.42 -8.77 18.38
CA VAL A 71 -5.53 -9.35 17.36
C VAL A 71 -6.26 -9.56 16.05
N VAL A 72 -7.46 -10.13 16.06
CA VAL A 72 -8.26 -10.37 14.85
C VAL A 72 -8.63 -9.04 14.17
N PHE A 73 -9.07 -8.04 14.94
CA PHE A 73 -9.43 -6.73 14.40
C PHE A 73 -8.22 -5.94 13.90
N THR A 74 -7.11 -5.98 14.62
CA THR A 74 -5.87 -5.33 14.18
C THR A 74 -5.32 -6.00 12.94
N GLY A 75 -5.35 -7.34 12.88
CA GLY A 75 -4.99 -8.09 11.68
C GLY A 75 -5.90 -7.75 10.50
N PHE A 76 -7.22 -7.67 10.73
CA PHE A 76 -8.19 -7.24 9.73
C PHE A 76 -7.89 -5.83 9.20
N TRP A 77 -7.57 -4.88 10.08
CA TRP A 77 -7.25 -3.50 9.66
C TRP A 77 -5.88 -3.34 9.02
N LEU A 78 -4.87 -4.09 9.47
CA LEU A 78 -3.55 -4.06 8.85
C LEU A 78 -3.58 -4.67 7.45
N VAL A 79 -4.31 -5.76 7.25
CA VAL A 79 -4.43 -6.42 5.94
C VAL A 79 -5.44 -5.69 5.06
N GLY A 80 -6.62 -5.39 5.58
CA GLY A 80 -7.72 -4.74 4.88
C GLY A 80 -7.46 -3.26 4.60
N GLY A 81 -6.94 -2.52 5.57
CA GLY A 81 -6.59 -1.10 5.43
C GLY A 81 -5.44 -0.88 4.44
N ALA A 82 -4.38 -1.69 4.51
CA ALA A 82 -3.29 -1.64 3.54
C ALA A 82 -3.77 -1.98 2.13
N SER A 83 -4.69 -2.96 2.00
CA SER A 83 -5.23 -3.39 0.71
C SER A 83 -6.08 -2.37 -0.04
N ALA A 84 -6.53 -1.32 0.66
CA ALA A 84 -7.37 -0.26 0.12
C ALA A 84 -6.58 1.05 -0.13
N THR A 85 -5.25 0.97 -0.20
CA THR A 85 -4.39 2.12 -0.50
C THR A 85 -4.04 2.18 -1.99
N PRO A 86 -3.70 3.37 -2.53
CA PRO A 86 -3.20 3.48 -3.90
C PRO A 86 -1.92 2.64 -4.10
N ALA A 87 -1.07 2.56 -3.09
CA ALA A 87 0.16 1.75 -3.10
C ALA A 87 -0.15 0.26 -3.32
N ALA A 88 -1.12 -0.30 -2.59
CA ALA A 88 -1.48 -1.71 -2.75
C ALA A 88 -2.16 -2.01 -4.11
N THR A 89 -2.97 -1.08 -4.64
CA THR A 89 -3.52 -1.24 -5.99
C THR A 89 -2.41 -1.21 -7.04
N LEU A 90 -1.45 -0.29 -6.91
CA LEU A 90 -0.30 -0.20 -7.79
C LEU A 90 0.56 -1.47 -7.73
N GLU A 91 0.90 -1.96 -6.53
CA GLU A 91 1.69 -3.17 -6.33
C GLU A 91 1.02 -4.40 -6.96
N ARG A 92 -0.31 -4.54 -6.80
CA ARG A 92 -1.07 -5.63 -7.43
C ARG A 92 -1.10 -5.51 -8.94
N PHE A 93 -1.23 -4.30 -9.47
CA PHE A 93 -1.24 -4.05 -10.91
C PHE A 93 0.11 -4.37 -11.53
N VAL A 94 1.20 -3.85 -10.94
CA VAL A 94 2.59 -4.13 -11.37
C VAL A 94 2.92 -5.61 -11.22
N GLY A 95 2.51 -6.25 -10.12
CA GLY A 95 2.69 -7.68 -9.92
C GLY A 95 1.95 -8.51 -10.97
N ALA A 96 0.72 -8.14 -11.32
CA ALA A 96 -0.03 -8.79 -12.40
C ALA A 96 0.63 -8.58 -13.77
N TRP A 97 1.19 -7.40 -14.02
CA TRP A 97 1.93 -7.09 -15.25
C TRP A 97 3.21 -7.93 -15.34
N ARG A 98 4.04 -7.93 -14.30
CA ARG A 98 5.28 -8.72 -14.23
C ARG A 98 5.03 -10.23 -14.41
N ASP A 99 3.94 -10.74 -13.86
CA ASP A 99 3.62 -12.17 -13.93
C ASP A 99 2.82 -12.56 -15.21
N ASP A 100 2.64 -11.62 -16.16
CA ASP A 100 1.81 -11.78 -17.38
C ASP A 100 0.39 -12.31 -17.09
N ARG A 101 -0.27 -11.72 -16.08
CA ARG A 101 -1.65 -12.03 -15.66
C ARG A 101 -2.63 -10.89 -15.98
N PRO A 102 -2.94 -10.65 -17.27
CA PRO A 102 -3.78 -9.52 -17.67
C PRO A 102 -5.21 -9.60 -17.15
N ALA A 103 -5.73 -10.80 -16.86
CA ALA A 103 -7.06 -10.94 -16.25
C ALA A 103 -7.12 -10.37 -14.82
N ASP A 104 -6.02 -10.44 -14.07
CA ASP A 104 -5.95 -9.87 -12.72
C ASP A 104 -5.69 -8.36 -12.76
N GLY A 105 -4.84 -7.91 -13.69
CA GLY A 105 -4.59 -6.49 -13.93
C GLY A 105 -5.84 -5.74 -14.42
N GLU A 106 -6.61 -6.34 -15.33
CA GLU A 106 -7.82 -5.74 -15.89
C GLU A 106 -8.85 -5.42 -14.80
N ARG A 107 -9.00 -6.30 -13.82
CA ARG A 107 -9.91 -6.08 -12.68
C ARG A 107 -9.55 -4.86 -11.84
N LEU A 108 -8.33 -4.34 -11.95
CA LEU A 108 -7.84 -3.17 -11.22
C LEU A 108 -8.03 -1.88 -12.01
N LEU A 109 -8.34 -1.95 -13.31
CA LEU A 109 -8.57 -0.78 -14.15
C LEU A 109 -9.89 -0.09 -13.82
N LEU A 110 -9.93 1.22 -14.03
CA LEU A 110 -11.14 2.03 -13.95
C LEU A 110 -12.08 1.74 -15.12
N GLN A 111 -11.52 1.55 -16.31
CA GLN A 111 -12.24 1.28 -17.55
C GLN A 111 -11.68 0.01 -18.21
N PRO A 112 -12.16 -1.19 -17.83
CA PRO A 112 -11.67 -2.44 -18.39
C PRO A 112 -12.12 -2.59 -19.85
N ALA A 113 -11.17 -2.90 -20.74
CA ALA A 113 -11.40 -3.12 -22.17
C ALA A 113 -11.24 -4.60 -22.61
N GLY A 114 -11.09 -5.53 -21.65
CA GLY A 114 -10.77 -6.94 -21.89
C GLY A 114 -9.31 -7.27 -21.52
N PRO A 115 -9.02 -8.49 -21.00
CA PRO A 115 -7.65 -8.91 -20.71
C PRO A 115 -6.75 -8.91 -21.95
N ALA A 116 -7.32 -9.22 -23.13
CA ALA A 116 -6.59 -9.24 -24.38
C ALA A 116 -6.10 -7.83 -24.81
N ALA A 117 -6.91 -6.79 -24.57
CA ALA A 117 -6.52 -5.41 -24.85
C ALA A 117 -5.40 -4.96 -23.90
N LEU A 118 -5.54 -5.28 -22.60
CA LEU A 118 -4.50 -4.96 -21.61
C LEU A 118 -3.18 -5.69 -21.91
N ALA A 119 -3.24 -6.95 -22.33
CA ALA A 119 -2.03 -7.69 -22.74
C ALA A 119 -1.32 -7.05 -23.95
N VAL A 120 -2.07 -6.45 -24.88
CA VAL A 120 -1.47 -5.69 -26.00
C VAL A 120 -0.80 -4.41 -25.49
N GLU A 121 -1.44 -3.71 -24.56
CA GLU A 121 -0.90 -2.50 -23.95
C GLU A 121 0.38 -2.79 -23.16
N TRP A 122 0.39 -3.83 -22.33
CA TRP A 122 1.56 -4.29 -21.59
C TRP A 122 2.71 -4.66 -22.51
N ARG A 123 2.48 -5.45 -23.57
CA ARG A 123 3.55 -5.76 -24.53
C ARG A 123 4.13 -4.52 -25.20
N ARG A 124 3.31 -3.49 -25.48
CA ARG A 124 3.82 -2.22 -26.01
C ARG A 124 4.66 -1.48 -24.97
N ALA A 125 4.18 -1.45 -23.72
CA ALA A 125 4.91 -0.85 -22.61
C ALA A 125 6.26 -1.55 -22.36
N ASP A 126 6.27 -2.89 -22.36
CA ASP A 126 7.47 -3.71 -22.21
C ASP A 126 8.48 -3.42 -23.32
N ALA A 127 8.03 -3.28 -24.57
CA ALA A 127 8.91 -2.94 -25.69
C ALA A 127 9.54 -1.55 -25.53
N ILE A 128 8.77 -0.55 -25.06
CA ILE A 128 9.28 0.80 -24.78
C ILE A 128 10.31 0.76 -23.65
N ILE A 129 10.02 0.04 -22.56
CA ILE A 129 10.92 -0.09 -21.41
C ILE A 129 12.22 -0.79 -21.83
N HIS A 130 12.11 -1.92 -22.52
CA HIS A 130 13.27 -2.70 -22.97
C HIS A 130 14.17 -1.86 -23.89
N ASP A 131 13.60 -1.21 -24.92
CA ASP A 131 14.36 -0.34 -25.81
C ASP A 131 15.11 0.73 -25.01
N ARG A 132 14.45 1.34 -24.02
CA ARG A 132 15.08 2.39 -23.23
C ARG A 132 16.19 1.88 -22.32
N ILE A 133 16.00 0.73 -21.69
CA ILE A 133 17.03 0.09 -20.86
C ILE A 133 18.24 -0.28 -21.72
N VAL A 134 18.05 -0.81 -22.94
CA VAL A 134 19.14 -1.12 -23.87
C VAL A 134 19.92 0.14 -24.26
N VAL A 135 19.23 1.24 -24.59
CA VAL A 135 19.87 2.53 -24.91
C VAL A 135 20.65 3.08 -23.71
N LEU A 136 20.08 3.04 -22.50
CA LEU A 136 20.75 3.48 -21.28
C LEU A 136 21.97 2.60 -20.94
N ALA A 137 21.86 1.28 -21.10
CA ALA A 137 22.97 0.35 -20.89
C ALA A 137 24.12 0.62 -21.88
N ALA A 138 23.81 0.87 -23.16
CA ALA A 138 24.80 1.19 -24.18
C ALA A 138 25.51 2.53 -23.90
N THR A 139 24.78 3.54 -23.42
CA THR A 139 25.33 4.87 -23.14
C THR A 139 26.15 4.94 -21.85
N LEU A 140 25.78 4.19 -20.82
CA LEU A 140 26.48 4.17 -19.53
C LEU A 140 27.71 3.24 -19.53
N GLY A 141 27.83 2.35 -20.52
CA GLY A 141 28.95 1.41 -20.67
C GLY A 141 28.82 0.15 -19.82
N VAL A 142 29.82 -0.75 -19.91
CA VAL A 142 29.85 -2.09 -19.28
C VAL A 142 30.14 -1.99 -17.77
N GLY A 143 29.26 -1.32 -17.02
CA GLY A 143 29.22 -1.38 -15.57
C GLY A 143 28.05 -2.26 -15.09
N PRO A 144 28.08 -2.79 -13.87
CA PRO A 144 26.88 -3.36 -13.26
C PRO A 144 25.87 -2.22 -13.12
N GLY A 145 24.68 -2.36 -13.71
CA GLY A 145 23.73 -1.27 -13.58
C GLY A 145 22.38 -1.43 -14.25
N LEU A 146 22.23 -2.26 -15.28
CA LEU A 146 20.95 -2.50 -15.95
C LEU A 146 20.88 -3.93 -16.50
N HIS A 147 19.69 -4.51 -16.51
CA HIS A 147 19.35 -5.89 -16.88
C HIS A 147 18.27 -5.86 -17.98
N PRO A 148 18.66 -5.72 -19.26
CA PRO A 148 17.69 -5.71 -20.37
C PRO A 148 16.80 -6.96 -20.43
N ASP A 149 17.33 -8.11 -20.00
CA ASP A 149 16.62 -9.39 -19.97
C ASP A 149 15.61 -9.50 -18.81
N ASP A 150 15.72 -8.63 -17.78
CA ASP A 150 14.77 -8.52 -16.67
C ASP A 150 14.46 -7.04 -16.38
N PRO A 151 13.66 -6.38 -17.25
CA PRO A 151 13.46 -4.94 -17.18
C PRO A 151 12.83 -4.50 -15.84
N PHE A 152 12.04 -5.35 -15.19
CA PHE A 152 11.42 -5.04 -13.90
C PHE A 152 12.43 -4.97 -12.75
N ALA A 153 13.63 -5.54 -12.89
CA ALA A 153 14.71 -5.38 -11.91
C ALA A 153 15.25 -3.93 -11.86
N ASP A 154 15.08 -3.18 -12.95
CA ASP A 154 15.56 -1.81 -13.09
C ASP A 154 14.42 -0.78 -13.04
N LEU A 155 13.19 -1.19 -12.73
CA LEU A 155 12.05 -0.28 -12.60
C LEU A 155 11.74 0.03 -11.14
N GLU A 156 11.51 1.30 -10.84
CA GLU A 156 10.92 1.74 -9.58
C GLU A 156 9.60 2.47 -9.87
N PHE A 157 8.53 2.05 -9.19
CA PHE A 157 7.25 2.73 -9.19
C PHE A 157 7.12 3.55 -7.92
N ARG A 158 7.21 4.88 -8.04
CA ARG A 158 7.24 5.78 -6.88
C ARG A 158 5.99 6.64 -6.83
N LEU A 159 5.19 6.48 -5.79
CA LEU A 159 4.07 7.39 -5.52
C LEU A 159 4.61 8.80 -5.22
N VAL A 160 4.02 9.80 -5.86
CA VAL A 160 4.37 11.21 -5.67
C VAL A 160 3.15 12.00 -5.18
N ASP A 161 3.40 13.01 -4.34
CA ASP A 161 2.40 13.99 -3.88
C ASP A 161 2.05 15.01 -4.98
N ARG A 162 1.92 14.53 -6.22
CA ARG A 162 1.50 15.30 -7.40
C ARG A 162 0.25 14.66 -7.98
N ALA A 163 -0.79 14.56 -7.18
CA ALA A 163 -2.10 14.23 -7.70
C ALA A 163 -2.72 15.53 -8.28
N ASP A 164 -2.91 15.59 -9.60
CA ASP A 164 -3.72 16.66 -10.19
C ASP A 164 -5.18 16.48 -9.75
N GLY A 165 -5.60 17.19 -8.69
CA GLY A 165 -6.95 17.12 -8.14
C GLY A 165 -6.99 17.01 -6.61
N ASP A 166 -8.05 16.39 -6.07
CA ASP A 166 -8.22 16.18 -4.64
C ASP A 166 -7.25 15.06 -4.16
N PRO A 167 -6.30 15.34 -3.24
CA PRO A 167 -5.31 14.37 -2.76
C PRO A 167 -5.92 13.13 -2.07
N GLY A 168 -7.22 13.15 -1.74
CA GLY A 168 -7.95 11.96 -1.26
C GLY A 168 -8.59 11.11 -2.36
N GLU A 169 -8.64 11.61 -3.61
CA GLU A 169 -9.36 10.95 -4.71
C GLU A 169 -8.46 10.55 -5.88
N ARG A 170 -7.25 11.12 -5.97
CA ARG A 170 -6.28 10.84 -7.04
C ARG A 170 -4.89 10.60 -6.47
N ALA A 171 -4.14 9.74 -7.13
CA ALA A 171 -2.74 9.47 -6.82
C ALA A 171 -1.99 9.21 -8.12
N VAL A 172 -0.71 9.61 -8.17
CA VAL A 172 0.15 9.41 -9.33
C VAL A 172 1.40 8.66 -8.88
N ALA A 173 1.77 7.62 -9.62
CA ALA A 173 3.04 6.93 -9.47
C ALA A 173 3.92 7.21 -10.68
N GLU A 174 5.13 7.71 -10.46
CA GLU A 174 6.13 7.83 -11.52
C GLU A 174 6.74 6.46 -11.81
N VAL A 175 6.93 6.16 -13.09
CA VAL A 175 7.66 4.97 -13.56
C VAL A 175 9.09 5.40 -13.87
N LEU A 176 10.04 4.91 -13.09
CA LEU A 176 11.43 5.32 -13.14
C LEU A 176 12.32 4.14 -13.57
N ILE A 177 13.28 4.40 -14.45
CA ILE A 177 14.42 3.49 -14.63
C ILE A 177 15.46 3.86 -13.58
N VAL A 178 15.86 2.87 -12.80
CA VAL A 178 16.82 2.99 -11.72
C VAL A 178 17.97 2.03 -11.91
N ARG A 179 19.09 2.34 -11.28
CA ARG A 179 20.21 1.41 -11.13
C ARG A 179 20.67 1.37 -9.69
N GLN A 180 21.11 0.19 -9.25
CA GLN A 180 21.77 0.03 -7.96
C GLN A 180 23.23 0.46 -8.08
N VAL A 181 23.65 1.44 -7.29
CA VAL A 181 25.04 1.90 -7.20
C VAL A 181 25.58 1.66 -5.80
N VAL A 182 26.86 1.27 -5.72
CA VAL A 182 27.54 1.16 -4.43
C VAL A 182 28.10 2.52 -4.06
N ALA A 183 27.45 3.20 -3.12
CA ALA A 183 27.90 4.46 -2.57
C ALA A 183 28.84 4.20 -1.37
N ARG A 184 29.92 4.98 -1.29
CA ARG A 184 30.72 5.01 -0.06
C ARG A 184 29.93 5.73 1.03
N SER A 185 29.78 5.07 2.16
CA SER A 185 29.20 5.63 3.37
C SER A 185 30.22 5.52 4.51
N SER A 186 29.89 6.09 5.67
CA SER A 186 30.70 5.93 6.87
C SER A 186 29.83 5.60 8.06
N PHE A 187 30.15 4.52 8.78
CA PHE A 187 29.52 4.23 10.05
C PHE A 187 30.14 5.11 11.12
N LEU A 188 29.32 6.00 11.71
CA LEU A 188 29.73 6.99 12.72
C LEU A 188 30.86 7.93 12.28
N GLY A 189 31.09 8.11 10.97
CA GLY A 189 32.19 8.93 10.45
C GLY A 189 33.59 8.32 10.61
N LEU A 190 33.70 7.10 11.15
CA LEU A 190 34.98 6.49 11.54
C LEU A 190 35.35 5.25 10.70
N PHE A 191 34.35 4.47 10.29
CA PHE A 191 34.57 3.25 9.51
C PHE A 191 34.01 3.42 8.10
N PRO A 192 34.84 3.34 7.04
CA PRO A 192 34.35 3.36 5.68
C PRO A 192 33.47 2.14 5.45
N THR A 193 32.25 2.37 4.98
CA THR A 193 31.30 1.33 4.60
C THR A 193 30.86 1.53 3.16
N ALA A 194 30.21 0.51 2.61
CA ALA A 194 29.55 0.57 1.33
C ALA A 194 28.06 0.39 1.57
N VAL A 195 27.24 1.25 0.97
CA VAL A 195 25.78 1.17 1.00
C VAL A 195 25.29 1.06 -0.43
N GLN A 196 24.27 0.23 -0.66
CA GLN A 196 23.56 0.23 -1.92
C GLN A 196 22.62 1.44 -1.95
N ASP A 197 22.78 2.26 -2.96
CA ASP A 197 21.95 3.41 -3.23
C ASP A 197 21.26 3.24 -4.59
N THR A 198 20.03 3.74 -4.70
CA THR A 198 19.23 3.63 -5.91
C THR A 198 19.33 4.94 -6.67
N GLN A 199 20.07 4.93 -7.79
CA GLN A 199 20.18 6.10 -8.65
C GLN A 199 19.08 6.06 -9.71
N VAL A 200 18.24 7.10 -9.74
CA VAL A 200 17.27 7.33 -10.82
C VAL A 200 18.03 7.78 -12.06
N LEU A 201 17.89 7.02 -13.15
CA LEU A 201 18.47 7.36 -14.45
C LEU A 201 17.50 8.19 -15.27
N GLU A 202 16.22 7.80 -15.27
CA GLU A 202 15.22 8.42 -16.12
C GLU A 202 13.80 8.19 -15.61
N ARG A 203 12.91 9.14 -15.88
CA ARG A 203 11.47 8.98 -15.72
C ARG A 203 10.86 8.60 -17.07
N LEU A 204 10.30 7.40 -17.15
CA LEU A 204 9.62 6.89 -18.34
C LEU A 204 8.19 7.39 -18.47
N GLY A 205 7.52 7.63 -17.36
CA GLY A 205 6.11 7.99 -17.41
C GLY A 205 5.43 7.96 -16.06
N GLU A 206 4.14 7.70 -16.08
CA GLU A 206 3.32 7.65 -14.88
C GLU A 206 2.14 6.68 -14.98
N VAL A 207 1.75 6.17 -13.81
CA VAL A 207 0.49 5.44 -13.60
C VAL A 207 -0.42 6.35 -12.78
N ARG A 208 -1.59 6.64 -13.32
CA ARG A 208 -2.62 7.43 -12.62
C ARG A 208 -3.59 6.49 -11.92
N LEU A 209 -3.86 6.77 -10.65
CA LEU A 209 -4.82 6.03 -9.85
C LEU A 209 -5.93 6.96 -9.37
N ARG A 210 -7.13 6.42 -9.28
CA ARG A 210 -8.33 7.14 -8.84
C ARG A 210 -9.12 6.34 -7.83
N ALA A 211 -9.53 6.98 -6.75
CA ALA A 211 -10.47 6.43 -5.80
C ALA A 211 -11.90 6.51 -6.38
N VAL A 212 -12.56 5.36 -6.51
CA VAL A 212 -13.95 5.25 -6.95
C VAL A 212 -14.81 4.96 -5.74
N ARG A 213 -15.89 5.72 -5.58
CA ARG A 213 -16.91 5.44 -4.56
C ARG A 213 -17.74 4.24 -5.02
N LEU A 214 -17.78 3.21 -4.19
CA LEU A 214 -18.75 2.13 -4.36
C LEU A 214 -20.07 2.61 -3.79
N ASP A 215 -21.05 2.81 -4.67
CA ASP A 215 -22.42 3.05 -4.24
C ASP A 215 -23.05 1.72 -3.82
N LEU A 216 -23.11 1.48 -2.52
CA LEU A 216 -23.76 0.31 -1.91
C LEU A 216 -25.25 0.60 -1.66
N SER A 217 -25.92 1.27 -2.60
CA SER A 217 -27.27 1.85 -2.48
C SER A 217 -28.42 0.85 -2.27
N GLY A 218 -28.14 -0.41 -1.93
CA GLY A 218 -29.15 -1.46 -1.78
C GLY A 218 -29.45 -1.93 -0.36
N THR A 219 -28.62 -1.68 0.66
CA THR A 219 -28.80 -2.47 1.91
C THR A 219 -28.46 -1.78 3.23
N ILE A 220 -27.57 -0.77 3.30
CA ILE A 220 -27.23 -0.12 4.57
C ILE A 220 -26.90 1.37 4.38
N SER A 221 -27.89 2.24 4.59
CA SER A 221 -27.81 3.71 4.40
C SER A 221 -26.84 4.46 5.33
N ALA A 222 -26.24 3.80 6.33
CA ALA A 222 -25.48 4.46 7.40
C ALA A 222 -23.96 4.23 7.33
N TRP A 223 -23.46 3.56 6.30
CA TRP A 223 -22.02 3.28 6.18
C TRP A 223 -21.30 4.40 5.44
N PRO A 224 -20.10 4.81 5.90
CA PRO A 224 -19.30 5.78 5.16
C PRO A 224 -18.99 5.24 3.75
N PRO A 225 -18.90 6.13 2.74
CA PRO A 225 -18.71 5.70 1.36
C PRO A 225 -17.42 4.89 1.23
N THR A 226 -17.54 3.60 0.91
CA THR A 226 -16.39 2.72 0.67
C THR A 226 -15.71 3.16 -0.62
N ARG A 227 -14.42 3.48 -0.54
CA ARG A 227 -13.61 3.86 -1.70
C ARG A 227 -12.74 2.68 -2.12
N VAL A 228 -12.61 2.47 -3.42
CA VAL A 228 -11.66 1.51 -3.99
C VAL A 228 -10.79 2.23 -5.01
N TRP A 229 -9.48 2.04 -4.90
CA TRP A 229 -8.52 2.59 -5.86
C TRP A 229 -8.49 1.75 -7.13
N ARG A 230 -8.58 2.43 -8.27
CA ARG A 230 -8.49 1.86 -9.62
C ARG A 230 -7.37 2.54 -10.40
N VAL A 231 -6.75 1.82 -11.31
CA VAL A 231 -5.80 2.39 -12.27
C VAL A 231 -6.62 3.08 -13.36
N GLU A 232 -6.43 4.38 -13.51
CA GLU A 232 -7.10 5.21 -14.51
C GLU A 232 -6.37 5.14 -15.86
N SER A 233 -5.05 5.27 -15.85
CA SER A 233 -4.21 5.14 -17.05
C SER A 233 -2.76 4.74 -16.71
N LEU A 234 -2.11 4.09 -17.67
CA LEU A 234 -0.66 3.90 -17.74
C LEU A 234 -0.14 4.72 -18.94
N GLU A 235 0.65 5.74 -18.67
CA GLU A 235 1.18 6.65 -19.70
C GLU A 235 2.70 6.59 -19.68
N LEU A 236 3.28 5.81 -20.60
CA LEU A 236 4.71 5.80 -20.86
C LEU A 236 5.02 6.77 -22.00
N HIS A 237 5.99 7.65 -21.78
CA HIS A 237 6.43 8.62 -22.75
C HIS A 237 7.58 8.02 -23.57
N PRO A 238 7.51 8.02 -24.91
CA PRO A 238 8.66 7.75 -25.73
C PRO A 238 9.71 8.86 -25.52
N PRO A 239 11.01 8.59 -25.78
CA PRO A 239 12.09 9.51 -25.47
C PRO A 239 11.91 10.88 -26.14
N VAL A 240 12.00 11.95 -25.35
CA VAL A 240 12.17 13.31 -25.87
C VAL A 240 13.61 13.45 -26.35
N GLY A 241 13.86 13.15 -27.62
CA GLY A 241 15.12 13.50 -28.28
C GLY A 241 15.69 12.46 -29.24
N VAL A 242 15.12 12.41 -30.45
CA VAL A 242 15.90 12.40 -31.69
C VAL A 242 15.21 13.40 -32.61
N LYS A 243 15.79 14.59 -32.77
CA LYS A 243 15.52 15.37 -33.99
C LYS A 243 16.19 14.56 -35.11
N ASP A 244 15.39 14.07 -36.04
CA ASP A 244 15.92 13.52 -37.29
C ASP A 244 16.89 14.55 -37.92
N PRO A 245 18.09 14.13 -38.34
CA PRO A 245 18.97 14.97 -39.15
C PRO A 245 18.38 15.25 -40.54
#